data_AF-V9HUU8-F1
#
_entry.id   AF-V9HUU8-F1
#
_cell.length_a   1.000
_cell.length_b   1.000
_cell.length_c   1.000
_cell.angle_alpha   90.00
_cell.angle_beta   90.00
_cell.angle_gamma   90.00
#
_symmetry.space_group_name_H-M   'P 1'
#
loop_
_entity.id
_entity.type
_entity.pdbx_description
1 polymer ?
#
loop_
_entity_poly.entity_id
_entity_poly.type
_entity_poly.pdbx_seq_one_letter_code
_entity_poly.pdbx_strand_id
1 'polypeptide(L)'
;MQKFYAVKNGRQTGIFMTWDECKDKVTGYKGAVFKSFSNIDDAKKFLGCDDFSDDMENQKDKEEQMYHTKEEDIFKDLRKDDMIAYIDGSYEDSSKYFSYAGVMFYDNVSEDFAFASNDQDLISMRNVAGEVKASMYVIEKAVEYNLSKVIIYYDYTGIENWAVGNWKTNNNLTKLYRKFCEDMSQKIKIEFVKVKSHTNIKYNEYVDKLAKKAIQDKINLL
;
A
#
# COMPACT_ATOMS: atom_id res chain seq x y z
N MET A 1 13.49 27.18 -9.49
CA MET A 1 12.12 27.67 -9.25
C MET A 1 11.16 26.50 -9.38
N GLN A 2 10.34 26.27 -8.37
CA GLN A 2 9.29 25.24 -8.41
C GLN A 2 8.20 25.66 -9.41
N LYS A 3 7.63 24.69 -10.13
CA LYS A 3 6.53 24.92 -11.08
C LYS A 3 5.29 24.18 -10.59
N PHE A 4 4.13 24.80 -10.74
CA PHE A 4 2.83 24.22 -10.40
C PHE A 4 2.07 23.92 -11.68
N TYR A 5 1.61 22.68 -11.85
CA TYR A 5 0.92 22.22 -13.05
C TYR A 5 -0.56 22.07 -12.75
N ALA A 6 -1.38 23.00 -13.23
CA ALA A 6 -2.82 22.94 -13.06
C ALA A 6 -3.45 22.19 -14.24
N VAL A 7 -4.20 21.13 -13.95
CA VAL A 7 -5.01 20.37 -14.93
C VAL A 7 -6.47 20.76 -14.74
N LYS A 8 -7.00 21.55 -15.67
CA LYS A 8 -8.41 21.96 -15.72
C LYS A 8 -9.29 20.90 -16.37
N ASN A 9 -8.73 20.13 -17.31
CA ASN A 9 -9.40 19.00 -17.92
C ASN A 9 -8.39 17.88 -18.20
N GLY A 10 -8.69 16.64 -17.82
CA GLY A 10 -7.76 15.52 -17.91
C GLY A 10 -8.35 14.26 -17.27
N ARG A 11 -7.54 13.21 -17.14
CA ARG A 11 -7.88 12.00 -16.37
C ARG A 11 -8.15 12.32 -14.90
N GLN A 12 -7.45 13.32 -14.37
CA GLN A 12 -7.61 13.85 -13.02
C GLN A 12 -7.31 15.35 -13.03
N THR A 13 -8.21 16.15 -12.47
CA THR A 13 -8.06 17.61 -12.34
C THR A 13 -7.39 17.98 -11.02
N GLY A 14 -6.73 19.14 -10.97
CA GLY A 14 -6.05 19.62 -9.76
C GLY A 14 -4.71 20.30 -10.06
N ILE A 15 -3.97 20.65 -9.01
CA ILE A 15 -2.62 21.23 -9.10
C ILE A 15 -1.60 20.16 -8.69
N PHE A 16 -0.64 19.89 -9.58
CA PHE A 16 0.44 18.94 -9.38
C PHE A 16 1.78 19.69 -9.26
N MET A 17 2.75 19.13 -8.54
CA MET A 17 4.03 19.80 -8.30
C MET A 17 5.12 19.36 -9.27
N THR A 18 4.91 18.24 -9.96
CA THR A 18 5.86 17.71 -10.93
C THR A 18 5.22 17.59 -12.32
N TRP A 19 6.08 17.68 -13.35
CA TRP A 19 5.65 17.43 -14.71
C TRP A 19 5.21 15.98 -14.90
N ASP A 20 5.87 15.02 -14.27
CA ASP A 20 5.56 13.60 -14.43
C ASP A 20 4.17 13.26 -13.91
N GLU A 21 3.78 13.78 -12.74
CA GLU A 21 2.42 13.66 -12.22
C GLU A 21 1.40 14.29 -13.18
N CYS A 22 1.62 15.54 -13.59
CA CYS A 22 0.73 16.23 -14.53
C CYS A 22 0.61 15.46 -15.85
N LYS A 23 1.73 14.96 -16.38
CA LYS A 23 1.83 14.24 -17.64
C LYS A 23 1.01 12.95 -17.57
N ASP A 24 1.10 12.21 -16.49
CA ASP A 24 0.28 11.01 -16.27
C ASP A 24 -1.22 11.33 -16.29
N LYS A 25 -1.62 12.51 -15.79
CA LYS A 25 -3.03 12.91 -15.76
C LYS A 25 -3.57 13.43 -17.09
N VAL A 26 -2.72 13.86 -18.01
CA VAL A 26 -3.17 14.48 -19.28
C VAL A 26 -2.84 13.64 -20.51
N THR A 27 -1.85 12.75 -20.44
CA THR A 27 -1.37 12.00 -21.60
C THR A 27 -2.43 11.02 -22.09
N GLY A 28 -2.72 11.10 -23.40
CA GLY A 28 -3.73 10.28 -24.07
C GLY A 28 -5.18 10.65 -23.73
N TYR A 29 -5.43 11.74 -23.01
CA TYR A 29 -6.80 12.22 -22.73
C TYR A 29 -7.26 13.23 -23.79
N LYS A 30 -8.37 12.90 -24.47
CA LYS A 30 -8.92 13.75 -25.54
C LYS A 30 -9.48 15.05 -24.93
N GLY A 31 -8.91 16.19 -25.33
CA GLY A 31 -9.34 17.51 -24.84
C GLY A 31 -8.72 17.92 -23.50
N ALA A 32 -7.55 17.37 -23.15
CA ALA A 32 -6.84 17.77 -21.94
C ALA A 32 -6.49 19.27 -21.96
N VAL A 33 -6.73 19.94 -20.84
CA VAL A 33 -6.44 21.36 -20.62
C VAL A 33 -5.60 21.47 -19.37
N PHE A 34 -4.32 21.84 -19.52
CA PHE A 34 -3.39 22.01 -18.42
C PHE A 34 -2.43 23.17 -18.69
N LYS A 35 -1.87 23.75 -17.63
CA LYS A 35 -0.88 24.83 -17.72
C LYS A 35 0.06 24.83 -16.52
N SER A 36 1.32 25.18 -16.75
CA SER A 36 2.31 25.38 -15.68
C SER A 36 2.38 26.84 -15.24
N PHE A 37 2.53 27.08 -13.94
CA PHE A 37 2.65 28.39 -13.32
C PHE A 37 3.87 28.42 -12.40
N SER A 38 4.44 29.60 -12.21
CA SER A 38 5.50 29.84 -11.22
C SER A 38 4.95 30.17 -9.83
N ASN A 39 3.65 30.49 -9.74
CA ASN A 39 2.92 30.75 -8.51
C ASN A 39 1.69 29.83 -8.43
N ILE A 40 1.41 29.30 -7.24
CA ILE A 40 0.26 28.46 -6.97
C ILE A 40 -1.07 29.23 -7.05
N ASP A 41 -1.08 30.52 -6.74
CA ASP A 41 -2.30 31.34 -6.83
C ASP A 41 -2.80 31.47 -8.27
N ASP A 42 -1.87 31.59 -9.22
CA ASP A 42 -2.22 31.64 -10.64
C ASP A 42 -2.72 30.28 -11.15
N ALA A 43 -2.18 29.19 -10.60
CA ALA A 43 -2.66 27.83 -10.84
C ALA A 43 -4.09 27.63 -10.30
N LYS A 44 -4.39 28.15 -9.11
CA LYS A 44 -5.76 28.15 -8.52
C LYS A 44 -6.73 28.96 -9.38
N LYS A 45 -6.36 30.19 -9.77
CA LYS A 45 -7.16 31.04 -10.67
C LYS A 45 -7.48 30.36 -12.00
N PHE A 46 -6.52 29.62 -12.57
CA PHE A 46 -6.72 28.88 -13.81
C PHE A 46 -7.82 27.80 -13.72
N LEU A 47 -7.96 27.18 -12.55
CA LEU A 47 -8.99 26.18 -12.26
C LEU A 47 -10.36 26.80 -11.99
N GLY A 48 -10.45 28.11 -11.72
CA GLY A 48 -11.71 28.82 -11.49
C GLY A 48 -12.34 28.54 -10.12
N CYS A 49 -11.52 28.17 -9.14
CA CYS A 49 -11.98 27.89 -7.78
C CYS A 49 -11.58 29.05 -6.86
N ASP A 50 -12.56 29.82 -6.38
CA ASP A 50 -12.41 30.78 -5.28
C ASP A 50 -12.49 30.10 -3.89
N ASP A 51 -12.79 28.78 -3.85
CA ASP A 51 -12.95 27.97 -2.62
C ASP A 51 -12.04 26.72 -2.63
N PHE A 52 -10.72 26.92 -2.69
CA PHE A 52 -9.79 25.93 -2.12
C PHE A 52 -9.38 26.42 -0.74
N SER A 53 -10.10 25.95 0.28
CA SER A 53 -9.72 26.14 1.67
C SER A 53 -8.27 25.72 1.89
N ASP A 54 -7.51 26.68 2.40
CA ASP A 54 -6.21 26.72 3.07
C ASP A 54 -5.51 25.43 3.53
N ASP A 55 -5.39 24.40 2.68
CA ASP A 55 -4.62 23.18 2.99
C ASP A 55 -3.18 23.22 2.45
N MET A 56 -2.53 24.40 2.43
CA MET A 56 -1.19 24.57 1.86
C MET A 56 -0.08 24.94 2.85
N GLU A 57 -0.38 25.23 4.12
CA GLU A 57 0.67 25.34 5.15
C GLU A 57 1.12 23.97 5.74
N ASN A 58 0.36 22.90 5.55
CA ASN A 58 0.67 21.56 6.08
C ASN A 58 1.34 20.60 5.07
N GLN A 59 2.34 21.06 4.30
CA GLN A 59 3.04 20.16 3.36
C GLN A 59 4.30 19.51 3.92
N LYS A 60 4.91 20.05 4.98
CA LYS A 60 5.99 19.34 5.69
C LYS A 60 5.46 18.26 6.63
N ASP A 61 4.30 18.48 7.24
CA ASP A 61 3.73 17.55 8.21
C ASP A 61 3.00 16.35 7.59
N LYS A 62 2.57 16.43 6.31
CA LYS A 62 1.84 15.33 5.63
C LYS A 62 2.72 14.15 5.17
N GLU A 63 4.00 14.36 4.87
CA GLU A 63 4.91 13.25 4.56
C GLU A 63 5.36 12.50 5.84
N GLU A 64 5.47 13.19 6.97
CA GLU A 64 5.77 12.58 8.28
C GLU A 64 4.56 11.89 8.92
N GLN A 65 3.31 12.29 8.59
CA GLN A 65 2.07 11.67 9.08
C GLN A 65 1.63 10.39 8.34
N MET A 66 2.31 9.95 7.27
CA MET A 66 1.87 8.76 6.51
C MET A 66 2.23 7.43 7.20
N TYR A 67 3.23 7.44 8.09
CA TYR A 67 3.78 6.24 8.69
C TYR A 67 3.78 6.30 10.20
N HIS A 68 3.52 5.15 10.82
CA HIS A 68 3.38 5.08 12.26
C HIS A 68 4.71 4.73 12.90
N THR A 69 5.12 5.52 13.91
CA THR A 69 6.34 5.27 14.69
C THR A 69 6.05 4.58 16.02
N LYS A 70 4.80 4.61 16.48
CA LYS A 70 4.34 3.95 17.69
C LYS A 70 2.91 3.43 17.54
N GLU A 71 2.52 2.49 18.40
CA GLU A 71 1.19 1.88 18.36
C GLU A 71 0.11 2.89 18.75
N GLU A 72 0.43 3.81 19.68
CA GLU A 72 -0.53 4.81 20.13
C GLU A 72 -0.95 5.74 19.00
N ASP A 73 -0.08 5.96 18.01
CA ASP A 73 -0.42 6.77 16.84
C ASP A 73 -1.39 6.01 15.92
N ILE A 74 -1.18 4.69 15.76
CA ILE A 74 -2.11 3.82 15.01
C ILE A 74 -3.49 3.82 15.67
N PHE A 75 -3.53 3.56 16.98
CA PHE A 75 -4.79 3.38 17.70
C PHE A 75 -5.60 4.67 17.86
N LYS A 76 -4.97 5.85 17.83
CA LYS A 76 -5.68 7.14 17.83
C LYS A 76 -6.52 7.34 16.57
N ASP A 77 -5.99 6.91 15.43
CA ASP A 77 -6.60 7.15 14.12
C ASP A 77 -7.45 5.96 13.64
N LEU A 78 -7.34 4.81 14.30
CA LEU A 78 -8.07 3.59 13.95
C LEU A 78 -9.48 3.58 14.56
N ARG A 79 -10.49 3.41 13.70
CA ARG A 79 -11.87 3.16 14.17
C ARG A 79 -11.97 1.75 14.74
N LYS A 80 -12.95 1.53 15.63
CA LYS A 80 -13.14 0.24 16.32
C LYS A 80 -13.32 -0.95 15.36
N ASP A 81 -13.90 -0.70 14.20
CA ASP A 81 -14.19 -1.69 13.16
C ASP A 81 -13.18 -1.65 11.99
N ASP A 82 -12.03 -1.00 12.16
CA ASP A 82 -10.96 -0.96 11.18
C ASP A 82 -9.76 -1.83 11.61
N MET A 83 -8.99 -2.30 10.63
CA MET A 83 -7.67 -2.90 10.82
C MET A 83 -6.61 -2.16 10.00
N ILE A 84 -5.44 -1.93 10.60
CA ILE A 84 -4.21 -1.59 9.88
C ILE A 84 -3.27 -2.77 10.00
N ALA A 85 -2.61 -3.16 8.91
CA ALA A 85 -1.58 -4.18 8.95
C ALA A 85 -0.35 -3.77 8.15
N TYR A 86 0.84 -4.07 8.70
CA TYR A 86 2.09 -4.05 7.93
C TYR A 86 2.41 -5.48 7.55
N ILE A 87 2.79 -5.69 6.30
CA ILE A 87 3.09 -7.02 5.77
C ILE A 87 4.42 -7.04 5.04
N ASP A 88 5.07 -8.20 5.05
CA ASP A 88 6.25 -8.46 4.23
C ASP A 88 6.41 -9.95 3.91
N GLY A 89 7.22 -10.24 2.89
CA GLY A 89 7.60 -11.57 2.46
C GLY A 89 9.10 -11.74 2.35
N SER A 90 9.61 -12.91 2.73
CA SER A 90 11.03 -13.24 2.57
C SER A 90 11.23 -14.52 1.76
N TYR A 91 12.43 -14.72 1.25
CA TYR A 91 12.81 -15.93 0.52
C TYR A 91 14.27 -16.28 0.75
N GLU A 92 14.53 -17.55 0.99
CA GLU A 92 15.87 -18.11 1.17
C GLU A 92 16.16 -19.13 0.06
N ASP A 93 17.18 -18.84 -0.76
CA ASP A 93 17.48 -19.63 -1.95
C ASP A 93 18.11 -20.98 -1.61
N SER A 94 18.87 -21.06 -0.51
CA SER A 94 19.57 -22.27 -0.09
C SER A 94 18.61 -23.37 0.38
N SER A 95 17.63 -23.01 1.20
CA SER A 95 16.63 -23.92 1.76
C SER A 95 15.39 -24.07 0.90
N LYS A 96 15.22 -23.20 -0.11
CA LYS A 96 14.03 -23.16 -0.97
C LYS A 96 12.76 -22.96 -0.13
N TYR A 97 12.81 -22.01 0.80
CA TYR A 97 11.65 -21.55 1.58
C TYR A 97 11.33 -20.10 1.26
N PHE A 98 10.04 -19.79 1.19
CA PHE A 98 9.55 -18.42 1.35
C PHE A 98 8.80 -18.29 2.66
N SER A 99 8.68 -17.08 3.16
CA SER A 99 7.88 -16.75 4.33
C SER A 99 7.01 -15.55 4.07
N TYR A 100 5.98 -15.42 4.90
CA TYR A 100 5.10 -14.27 4.95
C TYR A 100 4.84 -13.92 6.41
N ALA A 101 4.92 -12.63 6.71
CA ALA A 101 4.75 -12.13 8.06
C ALA A 101 4.07 -10.78 8.06
N GLY A 102 3.58 -10.39 9.23
CA GLY A 102 3.00 -9.08 9.43
C GLY A 102 2.62 -8.84 10.88
N VAL A 103 2.22 -7.60 11.13
CA VAL A 103 1.62 -7.17 12.39
C VAL A 103 0.27 -6.51 12.08
N MET A 104 -0.77 -6.93 12.77
CA MET A 104 -2.14 -6.43 12.63
C MET A 104 -2.50 -5.59 13.85
N PHE A 105 -3.12 -4.44 13.61
CA PHE A 105 -3.61 -3.52 14.63
C PHE A 105 -5.12 -3.37 14.48
N TYR A 106 -5.86 -3.69 15.55
CA TYR A 106 -7.33 -3.61 15.59
C TYR A 106 -7.80 -3.55 17.05
N ASP A 107 -8.89 -2.83 17.34
CA ASP A 107 -9.50 -2.72 18.68
C ASP A 107 -8.49 -2.52 19.85
N ASN A 108 -7.48 -1.66 19.65
CA ASN A 108 -6.39 -1.40 20.61
C ASN A 108 -5.51 -2.61 20.96
N VAL A 109 -5.47 -3.61 20.08
CA VAL A 109 -4.61 -4.79 20.17
C VAL A 109 -3.68 -4.83 18.95
N SER A 110 -2.45 -5.30 19.17
CA SER A 110 -1.53 -5.70 18.11
C SER A 110 -1.32 -7.22 18.13
N GLU A 111 -1.36 -7.85 16.96
CA GLU A 111 -1.16 -9.30 16.77
C GLU A 111 -0.15 -9.55 15.65
N ASP A 112 0.91 -10.27 15.97
CA ASP A 112 1.93 -10.70 15.00
C ASP A 112 1.54 -12.03 14.35
N PHE A 113 1.92 -12.19 13.09
CA PHE A 113 1.89 -13.48 12.43
C PHE A 113 3.15 -13.68 11.59
N ALA A 114 3.62 -14.93 11.52
CA ALA A 114 4.79 -15.27 10.73
C ALA A 114 4.73 -16.76 10.35
N PHE A 115 4.82 -17.04 9.06
CA PHE A 115 4.73 -18.40 8.54
C PHE A 115 5.78 -18.63 7.46
N ALA A 116 6.30 -19.86 7.36
CA ALA A 116 7.24 -20.28 6.34
C ALA A 116 6.69 -21.49 5.57
N SER A 117 6.89 -21.51 4.27
CA SER A 117 6.43 -22.55 3.36
C SER A 117 7.46 -22.84 2.27
N ASN A 118 7.47 -24.08 1.79
CA ASN A 118 8.24 -24.55 0.64
C ASN A 118 7.32 -25.03 -0.49
N ASP A 119 6.10 -24.50 -0.54
CA ASP A 119 5.11 -24.79 -1.58
C ASP A 119 5.72 -24.55 -2.98
N GLN A 120 5.89 -25.64 -3.72
CA GLN A 120 6.58 -25.66 -5.01
C GLN A 120 5.83 -24.86 -6.08
N ASP A 121 4.51 -24.69 -5.95
CA ASP A 121 3.71 -23.91 -6.91
C ASP A 121 3.92 -22.40 -6.73
N LEU A 122 4.40 -21.99 -5.55
CA LEU A 122 4.56 -20.59 -5.17
C LEU A 122 6.03 -20.16 -5.09
N ILE A 123 6.93 -21.11 -4.91
CA ILE A 123 8.36 -20.83 -4.69
C ILE A 123 9.02 -20.05 -5.83
N SER A 124 8.55 -20.23 -7.07
CA SER A 124 9.09 -19.51 -8.23
C SER A 124 8.89 -17.99 -8.12
N MET A 125 7.96 -17.54 -7.28
CA MET A 125 7.70 -16.13 -7.03
C MET A 125 8.46 -15.56 -5.83
N ARG A 126 9.27 -16.38 -5.14
CA ARG A 126 10.19 -15.95 -4.06
C ARG A 126 9.49 -15.07 -3.01
N ASN A 127 10.03 -13.91 -2.68
CA ASN A 127 9.48 -12.98 -1.69
C ASN A 127 8.10 -12.44 -2.08
N VAL A 128 7.81 -12.31 -3.38
CA VAL A 128 6.49 -11.86 -3.86
C VAL A 128 5.39 -12.85 -3.49
N ALA A 129 5.69 -14.16 -3.44
CA ALA A 129 4.74 -15.15 -2.94
C ALA A 129 4.40 -14.89 -1.46
N GLY A 130 5.41 -14.52 -0.68
CA GLY A 130 5.27 -14.15 0.71
C GLY A 130 4.35 -12.94 0.89
N GLU A 131 4.65 -11.83 0.22
CA GLU A 131 3.83 -10.61 0.33
C GLU A 131 2.37 -10.82 -0.10
N VAL A 132 2.14 -11.58 -1.19
CA VAL A 132 0.78 -11.94 -1.64
C VAL A 132 0.07 -12.76 -0.55
N LYS A 133 0.73 -13.74 0.04
CA LYS A 133 0.15 -14.57 1.11
C LYS A 133 -0.13 -13.77 2.38
N ALA A 134 0.77 -12.85 2.77
CA ALA A 134 0.54 -11.96 3.91
C ALA A 134 -0.68 -11.06 3.69
N SER A 135 -0.81 -10.49 2.49
CA SER A 135 -1.97 -9.67 2.12
C SER A 135 -3.27 -10.47 2.19
N MET A 136 -3.29 -11.69 1.65
CA MET A 136 -4.47 -12.56 1.72
C MET A 136 -4.84 -12.91 3.18
N TYR A 137 -3.85 -13.28 3.99
CA TYR A 137 -4.05 -13.63 5.39
C TYR A 137 -4.69 -12.49 6.20
N VAL A 138 -4.17 -11.28 6.04
CA VAL A 138 -4.70 -10.08 6.71
C VAL A 138 -6.14 -9.79 6.30
N ILE A 139 -6.46 -9.91 5.01
CA ILE A 139 -7.83 -9.69 4.52
C ILE A 139 -8.78 -10.75 5.08
N GLU A 140 -8.37 -12.03 5.10
CA GLU A 140 -9.14 -13.11 5.70
C GLU A 140 -9.40 -12.86 7.19
N LYS A 141 -8.37 -12.44 7.93
CA LYS A 141 -8.49 -12.11 9.36
C LYS A 141 -9.41 -10.93 9.63
N ALA A 142 -9.32 -9.87 8.84
CA ALA A 142 -10.22 -8.74 8.98
C ALA A 142 -11.70 -9.12 8.76
N VAL A 143 -11.98 -10.02 7.80
CA VAL A 143 -13.32 -10.57 7.59
C VAL A 143 -13.75 -11.50 8.73
N GLU A 144 -12.86 -12.38 9.21
CA GLU A 144 -13.12 -13.28 10.36
C GLU A 144 -13.48 -12.48 11.62
N TYR A 145 -12.81 -11.35 11.84
CA TYR A 145 -13.03 -10.46 12.97
C TYR A 145 -14.23 -9.52 12.78
N ASN A 146 -14.98 -9.67 11.69
CA ASN A 146 -16.15 -8.85 11.33
C ASN A 146 -15.84 -7.34 11.27
N LEU A 147 -14.66 -6.98 10.76
CA LEU A 147 -14.25 -5.60 10.56
C LEU A 147 -14.81 -5.04 9.25
N SER A 148 -14.98 -3.72 9.18
CA SER A 148 -15.55 -3.04 8.00
C SER A 148 -14.48 -2.58 7.01
N LYS A 149 -13.23 -2.41 7.46
CA LYS A 149 -12.11 -1.98 6.61
C LYS A 149 -10.79 -2.59 7.06
N VAL A 150 -9.94 -2.89 6.08
CA VAL A 150 -8.52 -3.23 6.29
C VAL A 150 -7.63 -2.36 5.43
N ILE A 151 -6.58 -1.80 6.03
CA ILE A 151 -5.56 -0.96 5.39
C ILE A 151 -4.23 -1.71 5.45
N ILE A 152 -3.67 -2.03 4.29
CA ILE A 152 -2.48 -2.86 4.16
C ILE A 152 -1.30 -2.00 3.76
N TYR A 153 -0.28 -1.95 4.61
CA TYR A 153 1.01 -1.31 4.37
C TYR A 153 1.98 -2.36 3.79
N TYR A 154 2.53 -2.07 2.61
CA TYR A 154 3.31 -3.02 1.81
C TYR A 154 4.40 -2.28 1.00
N ASP A 155 5.45 -2.96 0.56
CA ASP A 155 6.57 -2.32 -0.17
C ASP A 155 6.65 -2.67 -1.68
N TYR A 156 6.04 -3.78 -2.12
CA TYR A 156 5.96 -4.13 -3.54
C TYR A 156 4.65 -3.70 -4.23
N THR A 157 4.75 -2.80 -5.20
CA THR A 157 3.61 -2.26 -6.00
C THR A 157 2.68 -3.29 -6.60
N GLY A 158 3.13 -4.52 -6.83
CA GLY A 158 2.29 -5.57 -7.41
C GLY A 158 1.08 -5.92 -6.53
N ILE A 159 1.20 -5.80 -5.20
CA ILE A 159 0.14 -6.12 -4.24
C ILE A 159 -1.13 -5.31 -4.54
N GLU A 160 -1.06 -3.98 -4.52
CA GLU A 160 -2.20 -3.14 -4.86
C GLU A 160 -2.63 -3.32 -6.32
N ASN A 161 -1.68 -3.28 -7.26
CA ASN A 161 -2.01 -3.23 -8.69
C ASN A 161 -2.69 -4.50 -9.21
N TRP A 162 -2.38 -5.67 -8.66
CA TRP A 162 -3.10 -6.90 -8.97
C TRP A 162 -4.48 -6.94 -8.31
N ALA A 163 -4.58 -6.49 -7.05
CA ALA A 163 -5.82 -6.47 -6.29
C ALA A 163 -6.89 -5.56 -6.94
N VAL A 164 -6.50 -4.33 -7.34
CA VAL A 164 -7.42 -3.36 -7.97
C VAL A 164 -7.54 -3.54 -9.49
N GLY A 165 -6.72 -4.40 -10.07
CA GLY A 165 -6.80 -4.78 -11.48
C GLY A 165 -6.09 -3.85 -12.47
N ASN A 166 -5.20 -2.97 -12.01
CA ASN A 166 -4.34 -2.13 -12.85
C ASN A 166 -3.30 -2.95 -13.63
N TRP A 167 -2.82 -4.06 -13.06
CA TRP A 167 -1.83 -4.93 -13.68
C TRP A 167 -2.47 -6.23 -14.20
N LYS A 168 -1.93 -6.72 -15.31
CA LYS A 168 -2.31 -8.04 -15.86
C LYS A 168 -1.80 -9.16 -14.95
N THR A 169 -2.60 -10.19 -14.79
CA THR A 169 -2.29 -11.40 -14.01
C THR A 169 -1.85 -12.51 -14.95
N ASN A 170 -0.54 -12.80 -14.98
CA ASN A 170 0.05 -13.69 -15.97
C ASN A 170 0.24 -15.13 -15.47
N ASN A 171 0.19 -15.35 -14.15
CA ASN A 171 0.39 -16.65 -13.53
C ASN A 171 -0.79 -17.02 -12.62
N ASN A 172 -0.83 -18.27 -12.15
CA ASN A 172 -1.94 -18.76 -11.33
C ASN A 172 -2.07 -18.01 -9.99
N LEU A 173 -0.96 -17.71 -9.31
CA LEU A 173 -1.00 -16.99 -8.03
C LEU A 173 -1.62 -15.60 -8.17
N THR A 174 -1.16 -14.80 -9.14
CA THR A 174 -1.67 -13.44 -9.35
C THR A 174 -3.14 -13.44 -9.79
N LYS A 175 -3.59 -14.45 -10.55
CA LYS A 175 -5.01 -14.65 -10.90
C LYS A 175 -5.86 -15.00 -9.68
N LEU A 176 -5.39 -15.94 -8.86
CA LEU A 176 -6.06 -16.33 -7.62
C LEU A 176 -6.13 -15.16 -6.65
N TYR A 177 -5.04 -14.43 -6.49
CA TYR A 177 -4.98 -13.25 -5.64
C TYR A 177 -5.96 -12.16 -6.07
N ARG A 178 -5.99 -11.83 -7.37
CA ARG A 178 -6.97 -10.87 -7.90
C ARG A 178 -8.40 -11.32 -7.61
N LYS A 179 -8.73 -12.57 -7.95
CA LYS A 179 -10.07 -13.13 -7.71
C LYS A 179 -10.43 -13.07 -6.22
N PHE A 180 -9.50 -13.44 -5.36
CA PHE A 180 -9.66 -13.36 -3.91
C PHE A 180 -9.97 -11.92 -3.46
N CYS A 181 -9.23 -10.92 -3.93
CA CYS A 181 -9.49 -9.51 -3.60
C CYS A 181 -10.85 -9.03 -4.14
N GLU A 182 -11.22 -9.42 -5.36
CA GLU A 182 -12.54 -9.13 -5.95
C GLU A 182 -13.66 -9.70 -5.05
N ASP A 183 -13.55 -10.96 -4.64
CA ASP A 183 -14.53 -11.63 -3.77
C ASP A 183 -14.59 -11.01 -2.37
N MET A 184 -13.44 -10.66 -1.77
CA MET A 184 -13.37 -10.08 -0.43
C MET A 184 -13.79 -8.61 -0.39
N SER A 185 -13.58 -7.85 -1.47
CA SER A 185 -14.02 -6.45 -1.58
C SER A 185 -15.54 -6.28 -1.46
N GLN A 186 -16.31 -7.35 -1.67
CA GLN A 186 -17.76 -7.36 -1.44
C GLN A 186 -18.14 -7.47 0.04
N LYS A 187 -17.21 -7.87 0.90
CA LYS A 187 -17.43 -8.12 2.34
C LYS A 187 -16.78 -7.05 3.21
N ILE A 188 -15.62 -6.55 2.80
CA ILE A 188 -14.82 -5.58 3.56
C ILE A 188 -14.22 -4.53 2.63
N LYS A 189 -14.06 -3.30 3.10
CA LYS A 189 -13.29 -2.28 2.38
C LYS A 189 -11.79 -2.58 2.48
N ILE A 190 -11.12 -2.69 1.35
CA ILE A 190 -9.68 -2.98 1.28
C ILE A 190 -8.96 -1.73 0.76
N GLU A 191 -8.00 -1.23 1.53
CA GLU A 191 -7.14 -0.10 1.17
C GLU A 191 -5.68 -0.50 1.24
N PHE A 192 -4.86 0.14 0.42
CA PHE A 192 -3.45 -0.16 0.25
C PHE A 192 -2.63 1.10 0.47
N VAL A 193 -1.57 1.00 1.26
CA VAL A 193 -0.63 2.10 1.53
C VAL A 193 0.77 1.63 1.18
N LYS A 194 1.30 2.15 0.06
CA LYS A 194 2.66 1.81 -0.34
C LYS A 194 3.67 2.46 0.58
N VAL A 195 4.58 1.65 1.10
CA VAL A 195 5.73 2.04 1.88
C VAL A 195 6.97 2.04 0.99
N LYS A 196 7.89 2.99 1.19
CA LYS A 196 9.19 2.94 0.53
C LYS A 196 10.04 1.87 1.23
N SER A 197 10.56 0.92 0.47
CA SER A 197 11.49 -0.07 1.02
C SER A 197 12.76 0.63 1.53
N HIS A 198 13.31 0.17 2.66
CA HIS A 198 14.53 0.67 3.32
C HIS A 198 14.51 2.12 3.84
N THR A 199 13.36 2.66 4.26
CA THR A 199 13.26 4.05 4.74
C THR A 199 13.11 4.24 6.25
N ASN A 200 13.68 3.37 7.10
CA ASN A 200 13.59 3.48 8.58
C ASN A 200 12.14 3.50 9.13
N ILE A 201 11.19 2.90 8.40
CA ILE A 201 9.80 2.82 8.85
C ILE A 201 9.67 1.64 9.79
N LYS A 202 9.48 1.95 11.08
CA LYS A 202 9.56 1.00 12.20
C LYS A 202 8.82 -0.31 11.92
N TYR A 203 7.54 -0.25 11.56
CA TYR A 203 6.73 -1.46 11.39
C TYR A 203 7.07 -2.20 10.10
N ASN A 204 7.52 -1.52 9.05
CA ASN A 204 8.03 -2.17 7.84
C ASN A 204 9.31 -2.95 8.13
N GLU A 205 10.26 -2.35 8.84
CA GLU A 205 11.50 -3.05 9.25
C GLU A 205 11.22 -4.17 10.25
N TYR A 206 10.20 -4.00 11.09
CA TYR A 206 9.78 -5.02 12.03
C TYR A 206 9.30 -6.28 11.31
N VAL A 207 8.41 -6.12 10.33
CA VAL A 207 7.85 -7.26 9.59
C VAL A 207 8.87 -7.92 8.64
N ASP A 208 9.83 -7.16 8.09
CA ASP A 208 10.97 -7.73 7.34
C ASP A 208 11.82 -8.67 8.20
N LYS A 209 12.15 -8.22 9.42
CA LYS A 209 12.87 -9.06 10.39
C LYS A 209 12.04 -10.28 10.79
N LEU A 210 10.74 -10.11 10.98
CA LEU A 210 9.82 -11.18 11.33
C LEU A 210 9.72 -12.24 10.22
N ALA A 211 9.62 -11.81 8.96
CA ALA A 211 9.59 -12.69 7.79
C ALA A 211 10.90 -13.49 7.66
N LYS A 212 12.06 -12.83 7.79
CA LYS A 212 13.37 -13.51 7.76
C LYS A 212 13.52 -14.51 8.90
N LYS A 213 13.11 -14.13 10.12
CA LYS A 213 13.15 -15.01 11.29
C LYS A 213 12.29 -16.25 11.10
N ALA A 214 11.10 -16.12 10.50
CA ALA A 214 10.21 -17.27 10.25
C ALA A 214 10.88 -18.36 9.39
N ILE A 215 11.69 -17.96 8.40
CA ILE A 215 12.47 -18.93 7.61
C ILE A 215 13.54 -19.58 8.48
N GLN A 216 14.30 -18.80 9.25
CA GLN A 216 15.37 -19.33 10.09
C GLN A 216 14.85 -20.29 11.16
N ASP A 217 13.76 -19.94 11.83
CA ASP A 217 13.11 -20.79 12.83
C ASP A 217 12.63 -22.10 12.19
N LYS A 218 12.09 -22.04 10.96
CA LYS A 218 11.67 -23.23 10.23
C LYS A 218 12.86 -24.13 9.86
N ILE A 219 13.98 -23.55 9.41
CA ILE A 219 15.20 -24.29 9.08
C ILE A 219 15.79 -24.96 10.33
N ASN A 220 15.80 -24.26 11.47
CA ASN A 220 16.35 -24.80 12.73
C ASN A 220 15.54 -25.97 13.31
N LEU A 221 14.29 -26.15 12.85
CA LEU A 221 13.40 -27.23 13.26
C LEU A 221 13.48 -28.47 12.33
N LEU A 222 14.22 -28.38 11.23
CA LEU A 222 14.45 -29.48 10.27
C LEU A 222 15.75 -30.22 10.58
#